data_AF-A0A560KVE9-F1
#
_entry.id   AF-A0A560KVE9-F1
#
_cell.length_a   1.000
_cell.length_b   1.000
_cell.length_c   1.000
_cell.angle_alpha   90.00
_cell.angle_beta   90.00
_cell.angle_gamma   90.00
#
_symmetry.space_group_name_H-M   'P 1'
#
loop_
_entity.id
_entity.type
_entity.pdbx_description
1 polymer ?
#
loop_
_entity_poly.entity_id
_entity_poly.type
_entity_poly.pdbx_seq_one_letter_code
_entity_poly.pdbx_strand_id
1 'polypeptide(L)' 'MIRTACAGGGITFGMEDTFKPYVESGQLVPLLQDYCPPFAGFFLYYPSRRNIAPKLRAPVDRVKRWR' A
#
# COMPACT_ATOMS: atom_id res chain seq x y z
N MET A 1 5.70 -0.42 -15.77
CA MET A 1 4.47 0.40 -15.77
C MET A 1 4.79 1.87 -15.52
N ILE A 2 5.30 2.26 -14.35
CA ILE A 2 5.66 3.68 -14.07
C ILE A 2 6.61 4.28 -15.10
N ARG A 3 7.73 3.61 -15.42
CA ARG A 3 8.70 4.12 -16.41
C ARG A 3 8.07 4.40 -17.77
N THR A 4 7.10 3.58 -18.18
CA THR A 4 6.38 3.74 -19.44
C THR A 4 5.46 4.96 -19.40
N ALA A 5 4.75 5.16 -18.29
CA ALA A 5 3.92 6.35 -18.08
C ALA A 5 4.77 7.64 -18.05
N CYS A 6 5.90 7.63 -17.34
CA CYS A 6 6.84 8.77 -17.33
C CYS A 6 7.44 9.07 -18.71
N ALA A 7 7.48 8.08 -19.61
CA ALA A 7 7.93 8.25 -21.00
C ALA A 7 6.79 8.65 -21.96
N GLY A 8 5.60 8.99 -21.45
CA GLY A 8 4.45 9.39 -22.28
C GLY A 8 3.68 8.21 -22.90
N GLY A 9 3.93 6.98 -22.46
CA GLY A 9 3.29 5.77 -22.98
C GLY A 9 1.83 5.55 -22.53
N GLY A 10 1.20 6.53 -21.90
CA GLY A 10 -0.21 6.50 -21.50
C GLY A 10 -0.45 6.50 -19.99
N ILE A 11 -1.63 6.01 -19.59
CA ILE A 11 -2.11 6.02 -18.20
C ILE A 11 -1.73 4.70 -17.51
N THR A 12 -1.46 4.76 -16.21
CA THR A 12 -1.18 3.58 -15.39
C THR A 12 -1.78 3.74 -13.98
N PHE A 13 -1.85 2.64 -13.22
CA PHE A 13 -2.41 2.62 -11.87
C PHE A 13 -1.60 1.70 -10.95
N GLY A 14 -1.70 1.91 -9.64
CA GLY A 14 -1.08 1.05 -8.62
C GLY A 14 -1.09 1.70 -7.23
N MET A 15 -0.26 1.22 -6.32
CA MET A 15 -0.17 1.76 -4.96
C MET A 15 0.41 3.18 -4.96
N GLU A 16 -0.31 4.11 -4.33
CA GLU A 16 0.01 5.53 -4.21
C GLU A 16 1.48 5.79 -3.83
N ASP A 17 2.01 5.06 -2.84
CA ASP A 17 3.40 5.20 -2.39
C ASP A 17 4.44 5.01 -3.50
N THR A 18 4.13 4.17 -4.50
CA THR A 18 5.05 3.94 -5.64
C THR A 18 5.05 5.13 -6.59
N PHE A 19 3.94 5.86 -6.68
CA PHE A 19 3.75 7.00 -7.59
C PHE A 19 4.13 8.33 -6.96
N LYS A 20 4.05 8.43 -5.62
CA LYS A 20 4.27 9.66 -4.86
C LYS A 20 5.52 10.44 -5.28
N PRO A 21 6.72 9.84 -5.44
CA PRO A 21 7.91 10.59 -5.86
C PRO A 21 7.80 11.22 -7.26
N TYR A 22 7.05 10.58 -8.16
CA TYR A 22 6.87 11.03 -9.55
C TYR A 22 5.77 12.07 -9.70
N VAL A 23 4.79 12.05 -8.79
CA VAL A 23 3.77 13.09 -8.69
C VAL A 23 4.36 14.35 -8.06
N GLU A 24 5.13 14.20 -6.98
CA GLU A 24 5.83 15.30 -6.32
C GLU A 24 6.85 15.98 -7.24
N SER A 25 7.53 15.21 -8.11
CA SER A 25 8.46 15.76 -9.10
C SER A 25 7.79 16.35 -10.35
N GLY A 26 6.46 16.21 -10.49
CA GLY A 26 5.71 16.66 -11.67
C GLY A 26 5.88 15.80 -12.92
N GLN A 27 6.55 14.65 -12.82
CA GLN A 27 6.69 13.71 -13.94
C GLN A 27 5.37 12.98 -14.26
N LEU A 28 4.50 12.83 -13.26
CA LEU A 28 3.17 12.24 -13.39
C LEU A 28 2.13 13.17 -12.74
N VAL A 29 0.90 13.08 -13.21
CA VAL A 29 -0.25 13.83 -12.67
C VAL A 29 -1.33 12.83 -12.27
N PRO A 30 -1.94 12.95 -11.08
CA PRO A 30 -3.04 12.09 -10.66
C PRO A 30 -4.28 12.34 -11.51
N LEU A 31 -4.97 11.25 -11.91
CA LEU A 31 -6.18 11.28 -12.72
C LEU A 31 -7.30 10.51 -12.02
N LEU A 32 -8.55 10.89 -12.29
CA LEU A 32 -9.75 10.19 -11.80
C LEU A 32 -9.77 9.98 -10.27
N GLN A 33 -9.30 10.96 -9.50
CA GLN A 33 -9.18 10.84 -8.03
C GLN A 33 -10.53 10.50 -7.36
N ASP A 34 -11.64 10.98 -7.91
CA ASP A 34 -13.00 10.66 -7.43
C ASP A 34 -13.35 9.17 -7.55
N TYR A 35 -12.61 8.42 -8.37
CA TYR A 35 -12.76 6.99 -8.62
C TYR A 35 -11.66 6.15 -7.94
N CYS A 36 -10.83 6.76 -7.09
CA CYS A 36 -9.76 6.10 -6.35
C CYS A 36 -10.15 5.95 -4.88
N PRO A 37 -10.91 4.89 -4.51
CA PRO A 37 -11.24 4.66 -3.10
C PRO A 37 -9.97 4.40 -2.28
N PRO A 38 -9.95 4.81 -1.00
CA PRO A 38 -8.79 4.58 -0.15
C PRO A 38 -8.53 3.07 0.00
N PHE A 39 -7.25 2.70 -0.06
CA PHE A 39 -6.84 1.32 0.18
C PHE A 39 -7.10 0.96 1.65
N ALA A 40 -7.86 -0.11 1.90
CA ALA A 40 -8.22 -0.56 3.25
C ALA A 40 -7.00 -0.98 4.11
N GLY A 41 -5.82 -1.05 3.49
CA GLY A 41 -4.57 -1.41 4.13
C GLY A 41 -4.32 -2.91 4.11
N PHE A 42 -3.20 -3.31 4.71
CA PHE A 42 -2.83 -4.70 4.84
C PHE A 42 -3.47 -5.32 6.10
N PHE A 43 -3.91 -6.56 5.97
CA PHE A 43 -4.49 -7.33 7.07
C PHE A 43 -3.55 -8.44 7.51
N LEU A 44 -3.35 -8.58 8.81
CA LEU A 44 -2.64 -9.72 9.39
C LEU A 44 -3.62 -10.82 9.73
N TYR A 45 -3.64 -11.90 8.94
CA TYR A 45 -4.48 -13.07 9.18
C TYR A 45 -3.73 -14.12 10.02
N TYR A 46 -4.28 -14.46 11.18
CA TYR A 46 -3.73 -15.48 12.08
C TYR A 46 -4.85 -16.11 12.94
N PRO A 47 -4.67 -17.36 13.42
CA PRO A 47 -5.68 -18.00 14.23
C PRO A 47 -5.81 -17.34 15.62
N SER A 48 -7.03 -16.92 15.97
CA SER A 48 -7.37 -16.46 17.32
C SER A 48 -7.62 -17.65 18.25
N ARG A 49 -6.55 -18.25 18.76
CA ARG A 49 -6.62 -19.30 19.79
C ARG A 49 -6.34 -18.69 21.16
N ARG A 50 -6.97 -19.21 22.21
CA ARG A 50 -6.72 -18.77 23.59
C ARG A 50 -5.23 -18.85 23.96
N ASN A 51 -4.53 -19.87 23.43
CA ASN A 51 -3.09 -20.09 23.61
C ASN A 51 -2.32 -19.97 22.28
N ILE A 52 -2.07 -18.73 21.83
CA ILE A 52 -1.13 -18.46 20.72
C ILE A 52 0.30 -18.78 21.18
N ALA A 53 1.04 -19.55 20.37
CA ALA A 53 2.45 -19.85 20.64
C ALA A 53 3.29 -18.56 20.74
N PRO A 54 4.25 -18.46 21.68
CA PRO A 54 5.02 -17.23 21.90
C PRO A 54 5.69 -16.67 20.63
N LYS A 55 6.17 -17.56 19.75
CA LYS A 55 6.79 -17.20 18.47
C LYS A 55 5.83 -16.47 17.51
N LEU A 56 4.54 -16.80 17.52
CA LEU A 56 3.53 -16.12 16.71
C LEU A 56 2.97 -14.87 17.42
N ARG A 57 2.92 -14.89 18.76
CA ARG A 57 2.45 -13.74 19.54
C ARG A 57 3.37 -12.52 19.37
N ALA A 58 4.69 -12.71 19.40
CA ALA A 58 5.65 -11.61 19.28
C ALA A 58 5.46 -10.73 18.03
N PRO A 59 5.40 -11.27 16.79
CA PRO A 59 5.17 -10.47 15.59
C PRO A 59 3.74 -9.90 15.55
N VAL A 60 2.73 -10.64 15.99
CA VAL A 60 1.34 -10.14 16.05
C VAL A 60 1.24 -8.91 16.96
N ASP A 61 1.80 -8.97 18.16
CA ASP A 61 1.80 -7.86 19.11
C ASP A 61 2.61 -6.67 18.59
N ARG A 62 3.71 -6.93 17.85
CA ARG A 62 4.47 -5.88 17.18
C ARG A 62 3.63 -5.15 16.14
N VAL A 63 2.92 -5.87 15.27
CA VAL A 63 2.07 -5.26 14.24
C VAL A 63 0.89 -4.52 14.88
N LYS A 64 0.28 -5.05 15.94
CA LYS A 64 -0.82 -4.37 16.67
C LYS A 64 -0.40 -3.04 17.29
N ARG A 65 0.82 -2.94 17.82
CA ARG A 65 1.36 -1.70 18.42
C ARG A 65 1.88 -0.68 17.40
N TRP A 66 2.17 -1.13 16.18
CA TRP A 66 2.66 -0.25 15.11
C TRP A 66 1.54 0.57 14.48
N ARG A 67 0.30 0.10 14.64
CA ARG A 67 -0.92 0.81 14.30
C ARG A 67 -1.24 1.88 15.34
#